data_AF-A0A9C7AKE4-F1
#
_entry.id   AF-A0A9C7AKE4-F1
#
_cell.length_a   1.000
_cell.length_b   1.000
_cell.length_c   1.000
_cell.angle_alpha   90.00
_cell.angle_beta   90.00
_cell.angle_gamma   90.00
#
_symmetry.space_group_name_H-M   'P 1'
#
loop_
_entity.id
_entity.type
_entity.pdbx_description
1 polymer ?
#
loop_
_entity_poly.entity_id
_entity_poly.type
_entity_poly.pdbx_seq_one_letter_code
_entity_poly.pdbx_strand_id
1 'polypeptide(L)'
;MKKPLRILTVFLLTAVLVTTVLPQAGLAAPKGHGGPGQAAQKAPKFKFKDIEKSWAREYITELAATGLVRGVNADYFAPDDEVESAQVLALLVRALGLEEKALGYGPEDLRADYLARVPLWARGYVRVAVERGLVTPEEVSRWQSGKKATRLDVARYVARLFGEEELAGTRPAGLNFTDLAGVPTDLQLYILIVAQRGIMVGAPGGRWLPFDYVNRGQMAKILSLILSRLSPVTSGPWRQQVYGELVQVTTGDADEAATVTLKTQQGQLTYTLAAECAVYVDGKAAEVEDLAPGQRAWLVLTRSAGGDVEAVYVRAQTPAPQKVAAKGTISGLTLGLDASLTVRAAGGEETTFAVEDDTVITLARHDVFLSDLELGQKVEVQGYRTGDRLVATEIAAEPEQQEVAGRVTAIVTNGRTALSLVDKKGTRYTFRVTDRTRIRLNSGPAVLEDLRPGDEVRVQAAAGEALRVEATRPEPEEKDIAGTIVTLVLGDNPSLSVKTRSGQVYTYRVTDDTRISLDGRAATLDALRTGWQAELTVKGDTALSIAAVTPEPAETELTGTLVQLKFGSAGSLAVEDENGRRSEYRVANNVRVRLDGKEGTLWQLAIGMQVKLHIRAGAVYEIEAEN
;
A
#
# COMPACT_ATOMS: atom_id res chain seq x y z
N MET A 1 49.18 35.99 58.58
CA MET A 1 48.81 37.25 59.27
C MET A 1 49.10 38.45 58.37
N LYS A 2 48.14 39.38 58.30
CA LYS A 2 48.21 40.79 57.84
C LYS A 2 48.31 41.09 56.32
N LYS A 3 47.16 41.45 55.73
CA LYS A 3 46.97 42.64 54.85
C LYS A 3 46.94 43.90 55.74
N PRO A 4 47.16 45.17 55.30
CA PRO A 4 46.62 45.87 54.10
C PRO A 4 47.68 46.80 53.40
N LEU A 5 47.47 47.61 52.35
CA LEU A 5 46.47 48.69 52.11
C LEU A 5 46.55 49.21 50.65
N ARG A 6 45.44 49.78 50.18
CA ARG A 6 45.12 50.35 48.85
C ARG A 6 45.71 51.75 48.63
N ILE A 7 46.03 52.11 47.38
CA ILE A 7 46.00 53.50 46.88
C ILE A 7 45.22 53.56 45.57
N LEU A 8 44.28 54.50 45.55
CA LEU A 8 43.37 54.92 44.49
C LEU A 8 44.02 56.10 43.76
N THR A 9 44.01 56.15 42.43
CA THR A 9 44.27 57.42 41.70
C THR A 9 43.50 57.47 40.38
N VAL A 10 42.94 58.65 40.15
CA VAL A 10 41.88 59.06 39.23
C VAL A 10 42.38 59.24 37.78
N PHE A 11 41.58 58.83 36.80
CA PHE A 11 41.73 59.18 35.38
C PHE A 11 40.92 60.47 35.09
N LEU A 12 41.56 61.50 34.54
CA LEU A 12 40.89 62.69 34.00
C LEU A 12 41.34 62.94 32.55
N LEU A 13 40.34 63.11 31.69
CA LEU A 13 40.39 63.48 30.27
C LEU A 13 41.33 64.65 29.94
N THR A 14 41.96 64.63 28.78
CA THR A 14 42.04 65.80 27.86
C THR A 14 42.34 65.34 26.43
N ALA A 15 41.50 65.79 25.50
CA ALA A 15 41.65 65.61 24.06
C ALA A 15 42.37 66.82 23.44
N VAL A 16 43.32 66.58 22.53
CA VAL A 16 43.87 67.61 21.64
C VAL A 16 43.85 67.07 20.21
N LEU A 17 43.06 67.74 19.36
CA LEU A 17 42.90 67.48 17.93
C LEU A 17 43.94 68.32 17.18
N VAL A 18 44.87 67.67 16.46
CA VAL A 18 45.77 68.34 15.51
C VAL A 18 45.44 67.81 14.12
N THR A 19 44.86 68.66 13.29
CA THR A 19 44.58 68.39 11.88
C THR A 19 45.70 68.95 11.03
N THR A 20 46.51 68.07 10.42
CA THR A 20 47.35 68.42 9.28
C THR A 20 46.80 67.72 8.04
N VAL A 21 46.31 68.53 7.10
CA VAL A 21 45.89 68.08 5.76
C VAL A 21 47.12 68.09 4.86
N LEU A 22 47.56 66.91 4.41
CA LEU A 22 48.44 66.80 3.24
C LEU A 22 47.58 66.37 2.04
N PRO A 23 47.67 67.05 0.88
CA PRO A 23 47.02 66.60 -0.32
C PRO A 23 47.86 65.46 -0.93
N GLN A 24 47.33 64.24 -0.96
CA GLN A 24 47.91 63.20 -1.82
C GLN A 24 47.34 63.34 -3.23
N ALA A 25 48.22 63.71 -4.16
CA ALA A 25 47.99 63.68 -5.59
C ALA A 25 47.63 62.24 -6.02
N GLY A 26 46.45 62.07 -6.61
CA GLY A 26 45.96 60.78 -7.08
C GLY A 26 46.72 60.29 -8.31
N LEU A 27 47.26 59.07 -8.23
CA LEU A 27 47.59 58.26 -9.39
C LEU A 27 46.29 57.72 -9.99
N ALA A 28 45.93 58.19 -11.19
CA ALA A 28 44.77 57.72 -11.92
C ALA A 28 44.90 56.22 -12.27
N ALA A 29 43.95 55.41 -11.80
CA ALA A 29 43.77 54.03 -12.23
C ALA A 29 43.16 54.00 -13.66
N PRO A 30 43.53 53.04 -14.51
CA PRO A 30 42.96 52.91 -15.85
C PRO A 30 41.47 52.52 -15.81
N LYS A 31 40.73 52.98 -16.84
CA LYS A 31 39.27 52.84 -16.97
C LYS A 31 38.84 51.36 -16.97
N GLY A 32 37.83 51.03 -16.16
CA GLY A 32 37.06 49.78 -16.25
C GLY A 32 37.13 48.82 -15.06
N HIS A 33 37.97 49.08 -14.07
CA HIS A 33 38.04 48.26 -12.85
C HIS A 33 37.65 49.14 -11.65
N GLY A 34 36.41 48.98 -11.18
CA GLY A 34 35.88 49.76 -10.06
C GLY A 34 36.70 49.57 -8.78
N GLY A 35 37.64 50.49 -8.52
CA GLY A 35 38.25 50.70 -7.21
C GLY A 35 37.28 51.43 -6.26
N PRO A 36 37.45 51.28 -4.93
CA PRO A 36 36.45 51.67 -3.95
C PRO A 36 36.59 53.15 -3.57
N GLY A 37 35.44 53.85 -3.53
CA GLY A 37 35.31 55.17 -2.93
C GLY A 37 33.88 55.31 -2.41
N GLN A 38 33.75 55.58 -1.11
CA GLN A 38 32.49 55.80 -0.41
C GLN A 38 31.65 56.87 -1.13
N ALA A 39 30.42 56.51 -1.49
CA ALA A 39 29.32 57.44 -1.74
C ALA A 39 28.01 56.73 -1.39
N ALA A 40 27.10 57.47 -0.75
CA ALA A 40 25.85 57.05 -0.12
C ALA A 40 25.08 55.92 -0.84
N GLN A 41 24.45 55.04 -0.04
CA GLN A 41 23.57 53.95 -0.44
C GLN A 41 22.50 54.40 -1.45
N LYS A 42 22.83 54.26 -2.74
CA LYS A 42 21.85 54.15 -3.81
C LYS A 42 21.56 52.66 -3.96
N ALA A 43 20.28 52.27 -4.01
CA ALA A 43 19.87 50.88 -4.15
C ALA A 43 20.65 50.20 -5.30
N PRO A 44 21.13 48.96 -5.11
CA PRO A 44 21.92 48.28 -6.12
C PRO A 44 21.13 48.20 -7.43
N LYS A 45 21.72 48.61 -8.55
CA LYS A 45 21.12 48.44 -9.88
C LYS A 45 21.41 47.02 -10.35
N PHE A 46 20.36 46.21 -10.50
CA PHE A 46 20.44 44.80 -10.86
C PHE A 46 19.85 44.46 -12.24
N LYS A 47 19.40 45.46 -13.01
CA LYS A 47 18.95 45.32 -14.41
C LYS A 47 20.04 45.85 -15.35
N PHE A 48 20.49 45.00 -16.28
CA PHE A 48 21.47 45.34 -17.32
C PHE A 48 20.91 45.05 -18.71
N LYS A 49 21.23 45.90 -19.69
CA LYS A 49 20.67 45.82 -21.05
C LYS A 49 21.17 44.59 -21.82
N ASP A 50 22.42 44.21 -21.58
CA ASP A 50 23.12 43.13 -22.28
C ASP A 50 22.84 41.72 -21.74
N ILE A 51 22.05 41.60 -20.67
CA ILE A 51 21.69 40.29 -20.10
C ILE A 51 20.26 39.86 -20.44
N GLU A 52 19.45 40.70 -21.10
CA GLU A 52 18.04 40.40 -21.36
C GLU A 52 17.82 39.06 -22.05
N LYS A 53 18.70 38.71 -22.99
CA LYS A 53 18.71 37.45 -23.75
C LYS A 53 19.79 36.47 -23.26
N SER A 54 20.51 36.80 -22.20
CA SER A 54 21.58 35.95 -21.67
C SER A 54 20.99 34.82 -20.83
N TRP A 55 21.50 33.61 -21.02
CA TRP A 55 21.17 32.47 -20.15
C TRP A 55 21.59 32.72 -18.68
N ALA A 56 22.55 33.63 -18.45
CA ALA A 56 23.05 33.97 -17.12
C ALA A 56 22.22 35.04 -16.41
N ARG A 57 21.16 35.56 -17.07
CA ARG A 57 20.36 36.70 -16.58
C ARG A 57 19.88 36.53 -15.15
N GLU A 58 19.28 35.39 -14.83
CA GLU A 58 18.77 35.08 -13.49
C GLU A 58 19.88 35.23 -12.44
N TYR A 59 20.99 34.48 -12.62
CA TYR A 59 22.10 34.47 -11.69
C TYR A 59 22.76 35.85 -11.54
N ILE A 60 22.88 36.60 -12.64
CA ILE A 60 23.43 37.95 -12.61
C ILE A 60 22.51 38.88 -11.83
N THR A 61 21.19 38.80 -12.07
CA THR A 61 20.18 39.62 -11.39
C THR A 61 20.18 39.34 -9.88
N GLU A 62 20.17 38.05 -9.49
CA GLU A 62 20.24 37.61 -8.09
C GLU A 62 21.46 38.20 -7.37
N LEU A 63 22.65 37.99 -7.94
CA LEU A 63 23.89 38.42 -7.32
C LEU A 63 24.06 39.95 -7.36
N ALA A 64 23.51 40.63 -8.36
CA ALA A 64 23.54 42.09 -8.42
C ALA A 64 22.58 42.71 -7.40
N ALA A 65 21.41 42.08 -7.18
CA ALA A 65 20.45 42.50 -6.16
C ALA A 65 21.03 42.40 -4.75
N THR A 66 21.87 41.39 -4.49
CA THR A 66 22.63 41.30 -3.23
C THR A 66 23.81 42.28 -3.15
N GLY A 67 24.20 42.93 -4.25
CA GLY A 67 25.38 43.80 -4.33
C GLY A 67 26.72 43.06 -4.43
N LEU A 68 26.71 41.71 -4.47
CA LEU A 68 27.90 40.87 -4.54
C LEU A 68 28.62 40.99 -5.89
N VAL A 69 27.86 41.11 -6.99
CA VAL A 69 28.40 41.43 -8.32
C VAL A 69 27.95 42.80 -8.79
N ARG A 70 28.73 43.42 -9.67
CA ARG A 70 28.45 44.72 -10.26
C ARG A 70 28.71 44.68 -11.77
N GLY A 71 27.96 45.48 -12.51
CA GLY A 71 28.20 45.68 -13.94
C GLY A 71 29.53 46.37 -14.22
N VAL A 72 29.99 46.28 -15.47
CA VAL A 72 31.16 47.03 -15.95
C VAL A 72 30.87 48.54 -16.00
N ASN A 73 29.59 48.89 -16.09
CA ASN A 73 29.08 50.24 -15.87
C ASN A 73 27.61 50.17 -15.40
N ALA A 74 26.92 51.31 -15.39
CA ALA A 74 25.54 51.39 -14.90
C ALA A 74 24.53 50.60 -15.76
N ASP A 75 24.80 50.35 -17.04
CA ASP A 75 23.84 49.75 -17.97
C ASP A 75 24.25 48.36 -18.47
N TYR A 76 25.54 47.99 -18.34
CA TYR A 76 26.10 46.78 -18.93
C TYR A 76 26.81 45.90 -17.89
N PHE A 77 26.59 44.60 -17.98
CA PHE A 77 27.27 43.60 -17.15
C PHE A 77 28.48 42.94 -17.82
N ALA A 78 28.46 42.86 -19.16
CA ALA A 78 29.37 42.11 -20.02
C ALA A 78 29.45 40.61 -19.65
N PRO A 79 28.38 39.82 -19.84
CA PRO A 79 28.34 38.42 -19.40
C PRO A 79 29.35 37.52 -20.12
N ASP A 80 29.74 37.85 -21.35
CA ASP A 80 30.62 37.03 -22.18
C ASP A 80 32.12 37.36 -22.00
N ASP A 81 32.45 38.43 -21.27
CA ASP A 81 33.84 38.80 -20.99
C ASP A 81 34.49 37.79 -20.03
N GLU A 82 35.75 37.43 -20.31
CA GLU A 82 36.55 36.53 -19.48
C GLU A 82 36.97 37.16 -18.15
N VAL A 83 36.81 36.43 -17.05
CA VAL A 83 37.19 36.87 -15.71
C VAL A 83 38.66 36.59 -15.40
N GLU A 84 39.29 37.50 -14.66
CA GLU A 84 40.65 37.31 -14.15
C GLU A 84 40.65 36.47 -12.87
N SER A 85 41.72 35.71 -12.63
CA SER A 85 41.87 34.91 -11.39
C SER A 85 41.79 35.77 -10.12
N ALA A 86 42.33 37.00 -10.18
CA ALA A 86 42.23 37.96 -9.08
C ALA A 86 40.77 38.41 -8.82
N GLN A 87 39.97 38.58 -9.88
CA GLN A 87 38.55 38.93 -9.76
C GLN A 87 37.74 37.76 -9.17
N VAL A 88 38.03 36.52 -9.59
CA VAL A 88 37.40 35.32 -9.02
C VAL A 88 37.65 35.24 -7.51
N LEU A 89 38.91 35.37 -7.07
CA LEU A 89 39.24 35.32 -5.65
C LEU A 89 38.59 36.46 -4.86
N ALA A 90 38.54 37.67 -5.41
CA ALA A 90 37.84 38.79 -4.78
C ALA A 90 36.34 38.50 -4.58
N LEU A 91 35.68 37.90 -5.58
CA LEU A 91 34.27 37.51 -5.48
C LEU A 91 34.04 36.41 -4.43
N LEU A 92 34.92 35.41 -4.35
CA LEU A 92 34.84 34.36 -3.33
C LEU A 92 35.05 34.92 -1.92
N VAL A 93 36.03 35.81 -1.72
CA VAL A 93 36.28 36.49 -0.44
C VAL A 93 35.08 37.36 -0.03
N ARG A 94 34.45 38.04 -0.98
CA ARG A 94 33.19 38.77 -0.74
C ARG A 94 32.03 37.85 -0.35
N ALA A 95 31.87 36.74 -1.06
CA ALA A 95 30.84 35.74 -0.77
C ALA A 95 31.01 35.13 0.64
N LEU A 96 32.26 35.03 1.12
CA LEU A 96 32.58 34.63 2.49
C LEU A 96 32.36 35.74 3.55
N GLY A 97 31.98 36.95 3.15
CA GLY A 97 31.78 38.08 4.06
C GLY A 97 33.10 38.71 4.57
N LEU A 98 34.22 38.52 3.87
CA LEU A 98 35.56 38.92 4.33
C LEU A 98 36.11 40.15 3.61
N GLU A 99 35.25 40.93 2.98
CA GLU A 99 35.66 42.13 2.23
C GLU A 99 36.31 43.18 3.14
N GLU A 100 35.75 43.43 4.32
CA GLU A 100 36.33 44.40 5.26
C GLU A 100 37.75 44.02 5.68
N LYS A 101 37.98 42.71 5.90
CA LYS A 101 39.33 42.19 6.18
C LYS A 101 40.27 42.45 5.01
N ALA A 102 39.83 42.17 3.79
CA ALA A 102 40.63 42.37 2.58
C ALA A 102 41.00 43.85 2.37
N LEU A 103 40.09 44.78 2.68
CA LEU A 103 40.30 46.22 2.55
C LEU A 103 41.07 46.83 3.73
N GLY A 104 41.15 46.13 4.87
CA GLY A 104 41.80 46.62 6.09
C GLY A 104 43.32 46.48 6.13
N TYR A 105 43.94 45.79 5.15
CA TYR A 105 45.40 45.64 5.11
C TYR A 105 46.10 46.95 4.77
N GLY A 106 47.17 47.26 5.51
CA GLY A 106 48.04 48.40 5.22
C GLY A 106 49.01 48.13 4.06
N PRO A 107 49.74 49.14 3.57
CA PRO A 107 50.71 48.98 2.49
C PRO A 107 51.77 47.91 2.76
N GLU A 108 52.29 47.84 4.00
CA GLU A 108 53.32 46.88 4.40
C GLU A 108 52.83 45.42 4.35
N ASP A 109 51.56 45.19 4.69
CA ASP A 109 50.93 43.88 4.55
C ASP A 109 50.85 43.41 3.08
N LEU A 110 50.85 44.32 2.12
CA LEU A 110 50.66 43.99 0.71
C LEU A 110 51.97 43.95 -0.08
N ARG A 111 53.12 43.88 0.60
CA ARG A 111 54.48 43.83 0.01
C ARG A 111 55.02 42.43 -0.24
N ALA A 112 54.33 41.37 0.15
CA ALA A 112 54.81 40.01 -0.05
C ALA A 112 55.11 39.72 -1.54
N ASP A 113 56.25 39.08 -1.83
CA ASP A 113 56.76 38.91 -3.21
C ASP A 113 55.76 38.21 -4.14
N TYR A 114 54.99 37.24 -3.60
CA TYR A 114 53.97 36.54 -4.38
C TYR A 114 52.82 37.47 -4.86
N LEU A 115 52.60 38.60 -4.20
CA LEU A 115 51.60 39.61 -4.59
C LEU A 115 52.12 40.63 -5.61
N ALA A 116 53.42 40.61 -5.95
CA ALA A 116 54.03 41.63 -6.79
C ALA A 116 53.33 41.77 -8.15
N ARG A 117 52.88 40.64 -8.72
CA ARG A 117 52.19 40.56 -10.03
C ARG A 117 50.67 40.72 -9.94
N VAL A 118 50.12 40.80 -8.72
CA VAL A 118 48.69 41.02 -8.47
C VAL A 118 48.39 42.52 -8.54
N PRO A 119 47.34 42.94 -9.28
CA PRO A 119 46.90 44.33 -9.33
C PRO A 119 46.67 44.90 -7.93
N LEU A 120 47.05 46.16 -7.70
CA LEU A 120 47.03 46.77 -6.36
C LEU A 120 45.66 46.65 -5.67
N TRP A 121 44.57 46.87 -6.42
CA TRP A 121 43.20 46.77 -5.91
C TRP A 121 42.84 45.36 -5.39
N ALA A 122 43.47 44.32 -5.94
CA ALA A 122 43.15 42.92 -5.64
C ALA A 122 44.07 42.31 -4.57
N ARG A 123 45.20 42.95 -4.23
CA ARG A 123 46.21 42.38 -3.33
C ARG A 123 45.65 41.97 -1.97
N GLY A 124 44.81 42.82 -1.39
CA GLY A 124 44.13 42.52 -0.12
C GLY A 124 43.24 41.28 -0.21
N TYR A 125 42.44 41.17 -1.27
CA TYR A 125 41.59 40.00 -1.50
C TYR A 125 42.39 38.72 -1.74
N VAL A 126 43.44 38.78 -2.57
CA VAL A 126 44.30 37.63 -2.84
C VAL A 126 45.04 37.20 -1.56
N ARG A 127 45.47 38.14 -0.72
CA ARG A 127 46.04 37.82 0.59
C ARG A 127 45.04 37.07 1.48
N VAL A 128 43.79 37.54 1.59
CA VAL A 128 42.76 36.81 2.34
C VAL A 128 42.51 35.43 1.76
N ALA A 129 42.47 35.30 0.43
CA ALA A 129 42.28 34.01 -0.23
C ALA A 129 43.42 33.02 0.08
N VAL A 130 44.67 33.51 0.16
CA VAL A 130 45.83 32.73 0.61
C VAL A 130 45.69 32.32 2.08
N GLU A 131 45.35 33.26 2.97
CA GLU A 131 45.16 32.96 4.39
C GLU A 131 44.00 31.97 4.65
N ARG A 132 43.02 31.92 3.75
CA ARG A 132 41.91 30.97 3.78
C ARG A 132 42.19 29.66 3.04
N GLY A 133 43.40 29.49 2.49
CA GLY A 133 43.79 28.28 1.77
C GLY A 133 43.05 28.08 0.44
N LEU A 134 42.40 29.10 -0.13
CA LEU A 134 41.73 28.99 -1.43
C LEU A 134 42.75 28.88 -2.58
N VAL A 135 43.88 29.55 -2.41
CA VAL A 135 45.03 29.57 -3.35
C VAL A 135 46.33 29.58 -2.56
N THR A 136 47.41 29.02 -3.09
CA THR A 136 48.73 29.05 -2.41
C THR A 136 49.60 30.22 -2.90
N PRO A 137 50.57 30.71 -2.10
CA PRO A 137 51.54 31.72 -2.55
C PRO A 137 52.29 31.32 -3.83
N GLU A 138 52.65 30.05 -3.97
CA GLU A 138 53.36 29.50 -5.13
C GLU A 138 52.48 29.49 -6.39
N GLU A 139 51.18 29.27 -6.23
CA GLU A 139 50.23 29.38 -7.34
C GLU A 139 50.08 30.83 -7.81
N VAL A 140 50.03 31.79 -6.87
CA VAL A 140 49.91 33.22 -7.18
C VAL A 140 51.20 33.78 -7.80
N SER A 141 52.38 33.37 -7.32
CA SER A 141 53.67 33.87 -7.82
C SER A 141 53.92 33.53 -9.30
N ARG A 142 53.30 32.45 -9.80
CA ARG A 142 53.34 32.03 -11.21
C ARG A 142 52.40 32.82 -12.12
N TRP A 143 51.54 33.69 -11.57
CA TRP A 143 50.61 34.45 -12.38
C TRP A 143 51.33 35.45 -13.29
N GLN A 144 50.74 35.67 -14.45
CA GLN A 144 51.03 36.83 -15.30
C GLN A 144 50.02 37.94 -14.95
N SER A 145 50.38 39.20 -15.21
CA SER A 145 49.45 40.31 -15.02
C SER A 145 48.21 40.11 -15.89
N GLY A 146 47.01 40.32 -15.32
CA GLY A 146 45.75 40.09 -16.01
C GLY A 146 45.42 38.62 -16.30
N LYS A 147 46.04 37.66 -15.59
CA LYS A 147 45.80 36.22 -15.76
C LYS A 147 44.31 35.91 -15.75
N LYS A 148 43.79 35.43 -16.88
CA LYS A 148 42.43 34.90 -17.03
C LYS A 148 42.26 33.59 -16.24
N ALA A 149 41.08 33.39 -15.68
CA ALA A 149 40.77 32.20 -14.90
C ALA A 149 40.28 31.08 -15.83
N THR A 150 40.96 29.95 -15.81
CA THR A 150 40.48 28.73 -16.46
C THR A 150 39.43 28.03 -15.60
N ARG A 151 38.64 27.14 -16.20
CA ARG A 151 37.69 26.29 -15.47
C ARG A 151 38.38 25.46 -14.38
N LEU A 152 39.61 25.00 -14.62
CA LEU A 152 40.43 24.32 -13.62
C LEU A 152 40.84 25.25 -12.48
N ASP A 153 41.22 26.51 -12.75
CA ASP A 153 41.53 27.48 -11.69
C ASP A 153 40.33 27.67 -10.75
N VAL A 154 39.14 27.91 -11.32
CA VAL A 154 37.92 28.11 -10.54
C VAL A 154 37.57 26.85 -9.76
N ALA A 155 37.67 25.66 -10.38
CA ALA A 155 37.42 24.39 -9.70
C ALA A 155 38.33 24.20 -8.48
N ARG A 156 39.62 24.55 -8.58
CA ARG A 156 40.56 24.50 -7.44
C ARG A 156 40.16 25.42 -6.31
N TYR A 157 39.88 26.69 -6.62
CA TYR A 157 39.51 27.68 -5.59
C TYR A 157 38.21 27.29 -4.88
N VAL A 158 37.23 26.82 -5.65
CA VAL A 158 35.91 26.43 -5.13
C VAL A 158 35.97 25.12 -4.37
N ALA A 159 36.72 24.12 -4.82
CA ALA A 159 36.86 22.87 -4.07
C ALA A 159 37.52 23.12 -2.69
N ARG A 160 38.58 23.93 -2.64
CA ARG A 160 39.24 24.32 -1.38
C ARG A 160 38.32 25.12 -0.45
N LEU A 161 37.37 25.88 -1.00
CA LEU A 161 36.36 26.61 -0.23
C LEU A 161 35.51 25.68 0.67
N PHE A 162 35.25 24.44 0.23
CA PHE A 162 34.43 23.47 0.95
C PHE A 162 35.24 22.54 1.88
N GLY A 163 36.56 22.69 1.97
CA GLY A 163 37.44 21.99 2.93
C GLY A 163 38.24 20.81 2.34
N GLU A 164 39.31 20.43 3.03
CA GLU A 164 40.27 19.38 2.59
C GLU A 164 39.88 17.94 2.97
N GLU A 165 39.00 17.73 3.95
CA GLU A 165 38.58 16.38 4.39
C GLU A 165 37.93 15.56 3.26
N GLU A 166 37.29 16.21 2.27
CA GLU A 166 36.74 15.56 1.08
C GLU A 166 37.76 15.32 -0.03
N LEU A 167 38.91 16.00 -0.01
CA LEU A 167 40.02 15.74 -0.93
C LEU A 167 40.76 14.45 -0.57
N ALA A 168 40.53 13.90 0.63
CA ALA A 168 41.30 12.81 1.24
C ALA A 168 40.97 11.39 0.72
N GLY A 169 40.69 11.23 -0.58
CA GLY A 169 41.13 10.00 -1.27
C GLY A 169 40.08 9.07 -1.86
N THR A 170 38.83 9.48 -2.08
CA THR A 170 37.90 8.66 -2.90
C THR A 170 37.41 9.45 -4.11
N ARG A 171 37.79 8.99 -5.31
CA ARG A 171 37.27 9.52 -6.58
C ARG A 171 35.74 9.37 -6.59
N PRO A 172 34.96 10.45 -6.81
CA PRO A 172 33.51 10.36 -6.90
C PRO A 172 33.06 9.38 -7.98
N ALA A 173 32.18 8.44 -7.63
CA ALA A 173 31.65 7.44 -8.57
C ALA A 173 30.64 8.07 -9.55
N GLY A 174 30.58 7.53 -10.77
CA GLY A 174 29.57 7.95 -11.78
C GLY A 174 29.89 9.22 -12.58
N LEU A 175 31.01 9.88 -12.31
CA LEU A 175 31.47 11.06 -13.07
C LEU A 175 32.68 10.70 -13.94
N ASN A 176 32.45 10.58 -15.25
CA ASN A 176 33.48 10.31 -16.24
C ASN A 176 33.51 11.43 -17.29
N PHE A 177 34.66 12.10 -17.41
CA PHE A 177 34.91 13.12 -18.43
C PHE A 177 36.03 12.63 -19.36
N THR A 178 35.79 12.76 -20.66
CA THR A 178 36.66 12.20 -21.72
C THR A 178 37.97 12.96 -21.92
N ASP A 179 38.03 14.20 -21.47
CA ASP A 179 39.13 15.15 -21.72
C ASP A 179 40.01 15.42 -20.49
N LEU A 180 39.89 14.60 -19.44
CA LEU A 180 40.72 14.73 -18.23
C LEU A 180 42.03 13.94 -18.29
N ALA A 181 42.23 13.07 -19.29
CA ALA A 181 43.40 12.21 -19.38
C ALA A 181 44.76 12.94 -19.34
N GLY A 182 44.80 14.20 -19.80
CA GLY A 182 46.00 15.06 -19.78
C GLY A 182 46.14 15.94 -18.54
N VAL A 183 45.20 15.88 -17.58
CA VAL A 183 45.23 16.67 -16.35
C VAL A 183 45.84 15.84 -15.23
N PRO A 184 46.78 16.36 -14.42
CA PRO A 184 47.31 15.64 -13.25
C PRO A 184 46.21 15.13 -12.31
N THR A 185 46.39 13.95 -11.73
CA THR A 185 45.35 13.25 -10.94
C THR A 185 44.84 14.07 -9.75
N ASP A 186 45.73 14.76 -9.05
CA ASP A 186 45.41 15.68 -7.95
C ASP A 186 44.52 16.85 -8.44
N LEU A 187 44.79 17.37 -9.64
CA LEU A 187 43.98 18.41 -10.26
C LEU A 187 42.63 17.91 -10.78
N GLN A 188 42.55 16.64 -11.22
CA GLN A 188 41.28 16.01 -11.57
C GLN A 188 40.34 15.90 -10.36
N LEU A 189 40.85 15.66 -9.15
CA LEU A 189 40.02 15.54 -7.95
C LEU A 189 39.23 16.83 -7.68
N TYR A 190 39.85 18.00 -7.82
CA TYR A 190 39.16 19.28 -7.67
C TYR A 190 37.99 19.43 -8.65
N ILE A 191 38.18 19.00 -9.90
CA ILE A 191 37.14 19.00 -10.93
C ILE A 191 35.97 18.10 -10.53
N LEU A 192 36.26 16.88 -10.07
CA LEU A 192 35.22 15.91 -9.72
C LEU A 192 34.41 16.34 -8.49
N ILE A 193 35.04 16.99 -7.51
CA ILE A 193 34.35 17.49 -6.31
C ILE A 193 33.34 18.58 -6.67
N VAL A 194 33.74 19.58 -7.46
CA VAL A 194 32.82 20.66 -7.85
C VAL A 194 31.71 20.16 -8.78
N ALA A 195 31.99 19.11 -9.57
CA ALA A 195 31.03 18.41 -10.41
C ALA A 195 30.00 17.63 -9.58
N GLN A 196 30.44 16.85 -8.60
CA GLN A 196 29.58 16.08 -7.70
C GLN A 196 28.63 16.99 -6.90
N ARG A 197 29.12 18.17 -6.50
CA ARG A 197 28.32 19.18 -5.79
C ARG A 197 27.35 19.94 -6.71
N GLY A 198 27.45 19.73 -8.03
CA GLY A 198 26.65 20.40 -9.05
C GLY A 198 26.91 21.91 -9.13
N ILE A 199 28.07 22.38 -8.67
CA ILE A 199 28.45 23.80 -8.69
C ILE A 199 29.02 24.19 -10.06
N MET A 200 29.81 23.31 -10.63
CA MET A 200 30.27 23.38 -12.01
C MET A 200 29.87 22.07 -12.70
N VAL A 201 29.50 22.12 -13.97
CA VAL A 201 29.11 20.92 -14.74
C VAL A 201 29.90 20.84 -16.03
N GLY A 202 30.00 19.63 -16.58
CA GLY A 202 30.66 19.39 -17.86
C GLY A 202 29.87 19.97 -19.03
N ALA A 203 30.54 20.08 -20.17
CA ALA A 203 29.95 20.44 -21.44
C ALA A 203 29.25 19.22 -22.10
N PRO A 204 28.31 19.45 -23.03
CA PRO A 204 27.75 18.39 -23.87
C PRO A 204 28.84 17.52 -24.51
N GLY A 205 28.56 16.22 -24.67
CA GLY A 205 29.52 15.25 -25.19
C GLY A 205 30.50 14.69 -24.15
N GLY A 206 30.20 14.84 -22.85
CA GLY A 206 30.98 14.20 -21.78
C GLY A 206 32.38 14.79 -21.59
N ARG A 207 32.55 16.09 -21.85
CA ARG A 207 33.81 16.84 -21.68
C ARG A 207 33.71 17.82 -20.50
N TRP A 208 34.82 18.16 -19.86
CA TRP A 208 34.86 19.16 -18.79
C TRP A 208 35.44 20.51 -19.22
N LEU A 209 36.33 20.50 -20.22
CA LEU A 209 37.05 21.65 -20.77
C LEU A 209 37.90 22.37 -19.69
N PRO A 210 38.89 21.71 -19.07
CA PRO A 210 39.62 22.24 -17.91
C PRO A 210 40.40 23.53 -18.18
N PHE A 211 40.84 23.75 -19.43
CA PHE A 211 41.68 24.89 -19.80
C PHE A 211 40.92 26.05 -20.45
N ASP A 212 39.61 25.89 -20.70
CA ASP A 212 38.77 26.98 -21.21
C ASP A 212 38.64 28.07 -20.15
N TYR A 213 38.58 29.33 -20.60
CA TYR A 213 38.38 30.47 -19.73
C TYR A 213 36.93 30.57 -19.25
N VAL A 214 36.77 31.05 -18.02
CA VAL A 214 35.46 31.32 -17.43
C VAL A 214 35.06 32.74 -17.78
N ASN A 215 33.84 32.92 -18.28
CA ASN A 215 33.27 34.26 -18.50
C ASN A 215 32.46 34.75 -17.29
N ARG A 216 32.10 36.04 -17.29
CA ARG A 216 31.38 36.68 -16.17
C ARG A 216 30.01 36.07 -15.90
N GLY A 217 29.27 35.63 -16.94
CA GLY A 217 27.99 34.95 -16.80
C GLY A 217 28.12 33.56 -16.17
N GLN A 218 29.13 32.79 -16.58
CA GLN A 218 29.52 31.52 -15.94
C GLN A 218 29.92 31.72 -14.48
N MET A 219 30.72 32.74 -14.19
CA MET A 219 31.10 33.04 -12.81
C MET A 219 29.89 33.44 -11.95
N ALA A 220 28.93 34.21 -12.50
CA ALA A 220 27.69 34.54 -11.80
C ALA A 220 26.88 33.27 -11.45
N LYS A 221 26.70 32.34 -12.40
CA LYS A 221 26.07 31.05 -12.09
C LYS A 221 26.81 30.27 -11.00
N ILE A 222 28.13 30.18 -11.11
CA ILE A 222 28.97 29.45 -10.14
C ILE A 222 28.81 30.07 -8.74
N LEU A 223 28.84 31.40 -8.61
CA LEU A 223 28.66 32.09 -7.32
C LEU A 223 27.27 31.89 -6.73
N SER A 224 26.21 31.99 -7.54
CA SER A 224 24.84 31.72 -7.09
C SER A 224 24.69 30.30 -6.54
N LEU A 225 25.29 29.31 -7.22
CA LEU A 225 25.32 27.93 -6.75
C LEU A 225 26.15 27.76 -5.49
N ILE A 226 27.30 28.42 -5.36
CA ILE A 226 28.10 28.41 -4.12
C ILE A 226 27.29 28.95 -2.95
N LEU A 227 26.66 30.12 -3.09
CA LEU A 227 25.84 30.71 -2.04
C LEU A 227 24.67 29.79 -1.63
N SER A 228 24.06 29.11 -2.60
CA SER A 228 22.99 28.14 -2.34
C SER A 228 23.49 26.88 -1.58
N ARG A 229 24.80 26.61 -1.57
CA ARG A 229 25.42 25.43 -0.92
C ARG A 229 26.14 25.76 0.39
N LEU A 230 26.49 27.02 0.64
CA LEU A 230 27.04 27.46 1.91
C LEU A 230 25.88 27.57 2.92
N SER A 231 25.92 26.77 4.01
CA SER A 231 24.89 26.73 5.06
C SER A 231 24.49 28.12 5.58
N PRO A 232 23.28 28.29 6.15
CA PRO A 232 22.76 29.54 6.75
C PRO A 232 23.54 30.03 8.00
N VAL A 233 24.81 29.68 8.21
CA VAL A 233 25.63 30.04 9.38
C VAL A 233 26.68 31.15 9.13
N THR A 234 27.08 31.48 7.90
CA THR A 234 28.02 32.59 7.62
C THR A 234 27.42 34.00 7.78
N SER A 235 27.65 34.67 8.91
CA SER A 235 27.32 36.07 9.17
C SER A 235 28.09 37.03 8.23
N GLY A 236 27.48 37.41 7.11
CA GLY A 236 28.03 38.41 6.17
C GLY A 236 26.99 39.47 5.79
N PRO A 237 27.42 40.69 5.39
CA PRO A 237 26.54 41.84 5.11
C PRO A 237 25.58 41.64 3.92
N TRP A 238 25.82 40.62 3.09
CA TRP A 238 25.01 40.27 1.91
C TRP A 238 23.82 39.35 2.24
N ARG A 239 23.63 38.97 3.51
CA ARG A 239 22.50 38.15 3.99
C ARG A 239 21.24 38.96 4.26
N GLN A 240 20.80 39.69 3.25
CA GLN A 240 19.39 40.05 3.16
C GLN A 240 18.62 38.95 2.44
N GLN A 241 19.04 37.68 2.56
CA GLN A 241 18.36 36.57 1.91
C GLN A 241 17.48 35.81 2.89
N VAL A 242 16.22 35.60 2.51
CA VAL A 242 15.27 34.79 3.27
C VAL A 242 14.85 33.61 2.43
N TYR A 243 14.79 32.45 3.05
CA TYR A 243 14.42 31.21 2.39
C TYR A 243 13.31 30.51 3.17
N GLY A 244 12.31 30.03 2.43
CA GLY A 244 11.20 29.31 3.01
C GLY A 244 10.27 28.73 1.95
N GLU A 245 9.19 28.14 2.42
CA GLU A 245 8.08 27.70 1.58
C GLU A 245 7.07 28.86 1.45
N LEU A 246 6.64 29.18 0.24
CA LEU A 246 5.56 30.14 0.03
C LEU A 246 4.26 29.57 0.61
N VAL A 247 3.62 30.32 1.50
CA VAL A 247 2.33 29.96 2.10
C VAL A 247 1.22 30.85 1.55
N GLN A 248 1.55 32.10 1.26
CA GLN A 248 0.61 33.07 0.71
C GLN A 248 1.33 34.03 -0.22
N VAL A 249 0.66 34.37 -1.30
CA VAL A 249 1.07 35.41 -2.25
C VAL A 249 -0.12 36.33 -2.41
N THR A 250 0.10 37.63 -2.21
CA THR A 250 -0.89 38.67 -2.46
C THR A 250 -0.33 39.53 -3.58
N THR A 251 -1.00 39.50 -4.73
CA THR A 251 -0.70 40.39 -5.85
C THR A 251 -1.12 41.80 -5.47
N GLY A 252 -0.23 42.77 -5.70
CA GLY A 252 -0.50 44.17 -5.43
C GLY A 252 -1.28 44.80 -6.58
N ASP A 253 -2.15 45.75 -6.26
CA ASP A 253 -2.85 46.59 -7.23
C ASP A 253 -2.24 48.02 -7.22
N ALA A 254 -2.86 48.98 -7.93
CA ALA A 254 -2.35 50.35 -8.06
C ALA A 254 -2.10 51.06 -6.70
N ASP A 255 -2.80 50.66 -5.64
CA ASP A 255 -2.74 51.28 -4.31
C ASP A 255 -2.15 50.38 -3.21
N GLU A 256 -1.90 49.09 -3.47
CA GLU A 256 -1.37 48.13 -2.49
C GLU A 256 -0.15 47.39 -3.03
N ALA A 257 0.95 47.38 -2.28
CA ALA A 257 2.16 46.69 -2.68
C ALA A 257 1.98 45.16 -2.57
N ALA A 258 2.53 44.43 -3.54
CA ALA A 258 2.51 42.97 -3.51
C ALA A 258 3.25 42.43 -2.27
N THR A 259 2.76 41.33 -1.70
CA THR A 259 3.38 40.70 -0.52
C THR A 259 3.49 39.19 -0.70
N VAL A 260 4.51 38.61 -0.07
CA VAL A 260 4.72 37.16 -0.01
C VAL A 260 4.96 36.73 1.43
N THR A 261 4.35 35.62 1.83
CA THR A 261 4.52 35.03 3.16
C THR A 261 5.26 33.71 3.03
N LEU A 262 6.38 33.60 3.74
CA LEU A 262 7.23 32.41 3.79
C LEU A 262 7.10 31.71 5.13
N LYS A 263 6.94 30.39 5.11
CA LYS A 263 7.20 29.53 6.25
C LYS A 263 8.70 29.27 6.33
N THR A 264 9.33 29.80 7.37
CA THR A 264 10.76 29.67 7.66
C THR A 264 10.99 28.86 8.93
N GLN A 265 12.25 28.56 9.27
CA GLN A 265 12.60 27.96 10.56
C GLN A 265 12.24 28.85 11.77
N GLN A 266 12.05 30.16 11.55
CA GLN A 266 11.70 31.14 12.58
C GLN A 266 10.18 31.39 12.67
N GLY A 267 9.38 30.67 11.89
CA GLY A 267 7.93 30.88 11.77
C GLY A 267 7.55 31.46 10.41
N GLN A 268 6.29 31.92 10.29
CA GLN A 268 5.80 32.58 9.09
C GLN A 268 6.18 34.06 9.09
N LEU A 269 6.80 34.52 8.02
CA LEU A 269 7.26 35.89 7.84
C LEU A 269 6.75 36.45 6.52
N THR A 270 6.18 37.66 6.56
CA THR A 270 5.62 38.35 5.39
C THR A 270 6.55 39.48 4.96
N TYR A 271 6.79 39.57 3.65
CA TYR A 271 7.64 40.58 3.03
C TYR A 271 6.90 41.30 1.91
N THR A 272 7.04 42.62 1.90
CA THR A 272 6.57 43.47 0.79
C THR A 272 7.55 43.38 -0.37
N LEU A 273 7.04 43.25 -1.59
CA LEU A 273 7.84 43.27 -2.81
C LEU A 273 8.03 44.72 -3.26
N ALA A 274 9.27 45.09 -3.60
CA ALA A 274 9.56 46.38 -4.22
C ALA A 274 8.86 46.48 -5.58
N ALA A 275 8.51 47.69 -6.02
CA ALA A 275 7.82 47.92 -7.30
C ALA A 275 8.56 47.34 -8.52
N GLU A 276 9.89 47.26 -8.46
CA GLU A 276 10.75 46.73 -9.53
C GLU A 276 11.34 45.35 -9.19
N CYS A 277 10.68 44.61 -8.29
CA CYS A 277 11.12 43.30 -7.84
C CYS A 277 11.24 42.32 -9.02
N ALA A 278 12.38 41.66 -9.13
CA ALA A 278 12.61 40.65 -10.16
C ALA A 278 12.14 39.28 -9.68
N VAL A 279 11.15 38.69 -10.36
CA VAL A 279 10.59 37.38 -10.03
C VAL A 279 11.05 36.33 -11.04
N TYR A 280 11.45 35.16 -10.53
CA TYR A 280 11.80 34.00 -11.33
C TYR A 280 11.12 32.75 -10.77
N VAL A 281 10.48 31.95 -11.62
CA VAL A 281 9.90 30.65 -11.28
C VAL A 281 10.54 29.59 -12.16
N ASP A 282 11.07 28.53 -11.55
CA ASP A 282 11.70 27.39 -12.23
C ASP A 282 12.78 27.81 -13.26
N GLY A 283 13.53 28.86 -12.92
CA GLY A 283 14.64 29.40 -13.71
C GLY A 283 14.22 30.31 -14.88
N LYS A 284 12.95 30.70 -14.97
CA LYS A 284 12.44 31.63 -15.99
C LYS A 284 11.96 32.92 -15.34
N ALA A 285 12.15 34.05 -16.04
CA ALA A 285 11.57 35.31 -15.61
C ALA A 285 10.03 35.17 -15.58
N ALA A 286 9.43 35.66 -14.51
CA ALA A 286 8.03 35.47 -14.18
C ALA A 286 7.46 36.75 -13.54
N GLU A 287 6.15 36.79 -13.35
CA GLU A 287 5.45 37.85 -12.62
C GLU A 287 5.08 37.38 -11.21
N VAL A 288 4.63 38.30 -10.36
CA VAL A 288 4.18 37.96 -8.99
C VAL A 288 3.00 36.97 -9.02
N GLU A 289 2.14 37.05 -10.03
CA GLU A 289 1.00 36.17 -10.26
C GLU A 289 1.39 34.70 -10.48
N ASP A 290 2.62 34.43 -10.94
CA ASP A 290 3.13 33.07 -11.17
C ASP A 290 3.64 32.40 -9.88
N LEU A 291 3.71 33.15 -8.78
CA LEU A 291 4.07 32.62 -7.47
C LEU A 291 2.87 31.93 -6.82
N ALA A 292 3.08 30.72 -6.34
CA ALA A 292 2.03 29.91 -5.75
C ALA A 292 2.45 29.34 -4.38
N PRO A 293 1.50 29.17 -3.44
CA PRO A 293 1.74 28.41 -2.22
C PRO A 293 2.31 27.01 -2.51
N GLY A 294 3.20 26.53 -1.64
CA GLY A 294 3.91 25.25 -1.79
C GLY A 294 5.22 25.32 -2.58
N GLN A 295 5.49 26.42 -3.30
CA GLN A 295 6.79 26.65 -3.94
C GLN A 295 7.87 26.93 -2.89
N ARG A 296 9.11 26.47 -3.14
CA ARG A 296 10.29 26.84 -2.35
C ARG A 296 10.82 28.17 -2.87
N ALA A 297 10.91 29.20 -2.02
CA ALA A 297 11.30 30.53 -2.45
C ALA A 297 12.51 31.09 -1.69
N TRP A 298 13.31 31.86 -2.44
CA TRP A 298 14.46 32.64 -1.98
C TRP A 298 14.21 34.10 -2.30
N LEU A 299 14.23 34.94 -1.28
CA LEU A 299 14.05 36.38 -1.39
C LEU A 299 15.41 37.06 -1.21
N VAL A 300 15.67 38.13 -1.94
CA VAL A 300 16.68 39.13 -1.58
C VAL A 300 15.95 40.38 -1.12
N LEU A 301 16.20 40.77 0.11
CA LEU A 301 15.67 41.96 0.75
C LEU A 301 16.64 43.13 0.54
N THR A 302 16.12 44.34 0.64
CA THR A 302 16.87 45.59 0.78
C THR A 302 16.18 46.45 1.83
N ARG A 303 16.86 47.50 2.28
CA ARG A 303 16.18 48.62 2.93
C ARG A 303 15.84 49.68 1.89
N SER A 304 14.58 50.10 1.87
CA SER A 304 14.11 51.22 1.07
C SER A 304 14.73 52.53 1.57
N ALA A 305 14.62 53.61 0.79
CA ALA A 305 15.07 54.94 1.21
C ALA A 305 14.35 55.44 2.48
N GLY A 306 13.14 54.92 2.76
CA GLY A 306 12.37 55.19 3.97
C GLY A 306 12.76 54.33 5.18
N GLY A 307 13.61 53.32 5.00
CA GLY A 307 14.10 52.44 6.06
C GLY A 307 13.36 51.09 6.18
N ASP A 308 12.28 50.91 5.42
CA ASP A 308 11.48 49.68 5.38
C ASP A 308 12.22 48.55 4.68
N VAL A 309 11.96 47.31 5.10
CA VAL A 309 12.57 46.13 4.50
C VAL A 309 11.64 45.59 3.41
N GLU A 310 12.13 45.57 2.17
CA GLU A 310 11.37 45.12 0.99
C GLU A 310 12.17 44.08 0.19
N ALA A 311 11.50 43.16 -0.47
CA ALA A 311 12.13 42.18 -1.35
C ALA A 311 12.28 42.74 -2.77
N VAL A 312 13.52 42.75 -3.28
CA VAL A 312 13.87 43.21 -4.63
C VAL A 312 14.09 42.07 -5.62
N TYR A 313 14.16 40.84 -5.12
CA TYR A 313 14.29 39.64 -5.94
C TYR A 313 13.57 38.47 -5.27
N VAL A 314 12.84 37.68 -6.07
CA VAL A 314 12.21 36.42 -5.67
C VAL A 314 12.60 35.34 -6.67
N ARG A 315 13.22 34.26 -6.20
CA ARG A 315 13.35 33.01 -6.95
C ARG A 315 12.47 31.97 -6.30
N ALA A 316 11.53 31.41 -7.04
CA ALA A 316 10.71 30.29 -6.62
C ALA A 316 11.03 29.04 -7.44
N GLN A 317 10.96 27.88 -6.80
CA GLN A 317 11.09 26.58 -7.43
C GLN A 317 9.89 25.72 -7.04
N THR A 318 9.25 25.16 -8.05
CA THR A 318 8.20 24.17 -7.88
C THR A 318 8.86 22.86 -7.45
N PRO A 319 8.53 22.31 -6.26
CA PRO A 319 9.09 21.04 -5.82
C PRO A 319 8.81 19.95 -6.86
N ALA A 320 9.83 19.18 -7.23
CA ALA A 320 9.63 18.06 -8.14
C ALA A 320 8.63 17.06 -7.50
N PRO A 321 7.63 16.58 -8.25
CA PRO A 321 6.65 15.65 -7.72
C PRO A 321 7.35 14.36 -7.26
N GLN A 322 7.22 14.04 -5.98
CA GLN A 322 7.80 12.81 -5.43
C GLN A 322 6.83 11.67 -5.72
N LYS A 323 7.26 10.62 -6.43
CA LYS A 323 6.44 9.42 -6.63
C LYS A 323 6.13 8.77 -5.29
N VAL A 324 4.87 8.41 -5.08
CA VAL A 324 4.37 7.73 -3.89
C VAL A 324 3.58 6.52 -4.33
N ALA A 325 3.68 5.44 -3.56
CA ALA A 325 2.83 4.27 -3.71
C ALA A 325 2.30 3.85 -2.33
N ALA A 326 1.04 3.42 -2.29
CA ALA A 326 0.41 2.87 -1.09
C ALA A 326 -0.30 1.57 -1.44
N LYS A 327 -0.21 0.60 -0.52
CA LYS A 327 -0.88 -0.70 -0.65
C LYS A 327 -1.59 -1.05 0.63
N GLY A 328 -2.85 -1.47 0.52
CA GLY A 328 -3.67 -1.73 1.70
C GLY A 328 -5.12 -2.02 1.36
N THR A 329 -6.01 -1.72 2.29
CA THR A 329 -7.46 -1.80 2.12
C THR A 329 -8.08 -0.41 2.06
N ILE A 330 -9.10 -0.21 1.24
CA ILE A 330 -9.86 1.04 1.19
C ILE A 330 -10.56 1.23 2.55
N SER A 331 -10.18 2.25 3.31
CA SER A 331 -10.81 2.61 4.59
C SER A 331 -11.68 3.86 4.51
N GLY A 332 -11.57 4.63 3.43
CA GLY A 332 -12.39 5.80 3.16
C GLY A 332 -12.53 6.06 1.66
N LEU A 333 -13.70 6.51 1.24
CA LEU A 333 -14.03 6.86 -0.14
C LEU A 333 -14.91 8.11 -0.13
N THR A 334 -14.47 9.17 -0.80
CA THR A 334 -15.23 10.40 -1.00
C THR A 334 -15.48 10.56 -2.49
N LEU A 335 -16.73 10.84 -2.88
CA LEU A 335 -17.14 11.08 -4.25
C LEU A 335 -17.51 12.56 -4.44
N GLY A 336 -17.37 13.08 -5.66
CA GLY A 336 -17.74 14.46 -6.01
C GLY A 336 -16.53 15.35 -6.30
N LEU A 337 -16.69 16.65 -6.09
CA LEU A 337 -15.67 17.68 -6.39
C LEU A 337 -14.34 17.46 -5.64
N ASP A 338 -14.41 16.90 -4.44
CA ASP A 338 -13.24 16.55 -3.60
C ASP A 338 -13.03 15.03 -3.54
N ALA A 339 -13.15 14.36 -4.71
CA ALA A 339 -13.00 12.92 -4.80
C ALA A 339 -11.67 12.46 -4.19
N SER A 340 -11.74 11.49 -3.28
CA SER A 340 -10.56 10.99 -2.57
C SER A 340 -10.73 9.54 -2.12
N LEU A 341 -9.60 8.84 -2.01
CA LEU A 341 -9.52 7.47 -1.55
C LEU A 341 -8.50 7.36 -0.42
N THR A 342 -8.91 6.78 0.70
CA THR A 342 -8.05 6.51 1.86
C THR A 342 -7.66 5.04 1.89
N VAL A 343 -6.35 4.79 1.88
CA VAL A 343 -5.75 3.46 1.97
C VAL A 343 -5.25 3.23 3.39
N ARG A 344 -5.71 2.16 4.05
CA ARG A 344 -5.15 1.67 5.30
C ARG A 344 -4.12 0.57 5.03
N ALA A 345 -2.87 0.82 5.37
CA ALA A 345 -1.79 -0.15 5.27
C ALA A 345 -1.91 -1.25 6.33
N ALA A 346 -1.19 -2.37 6.13
CA ALA A 346 -1.18 -3.49 7.07
C ALA A 346 -0.71 -3.10 8.50
N GLY A 347 0.12 -2.06 8.61
CA GLY A 347 0.59 -1.49 9.89
C GLY A 347 -0.42 -0.56 10.58
N GLY A 348 -1.60 -0.33 9.99
CA GLY A 348 -2.65 0.55 10.50
C GLY A 348 -2.52 2.02 10.13
N GLU A 349 -1.43 2.42 9.47
CA GLU A 349 -1.26 3.77 8.92
C GLU A 349 -2.26 4.02 7.78
N GLU A 350 -2.84 5.21 7.76
CA GLU A 350 -3.79 5.63 6.72
C GLU A 350 -3.17 6.71 5.84
N THR A 351 -3.42 6.62 4.53
CA THR A 351 -2.95 7.58 3.54
C THR A 351 -4.09 7.94 2.61
N THR A 352 -4.40 9.23 2.49
CA THR A 352 -5.47 9.73 1.62
C THR A 352 -4.89 10.30 0.34
N PHE A 353 -5.41 9.88 -0.80
CA PHE A 353 -5.08 10.40 -2.12
C PHE A 353 -6.29 11.15 -2.69
N ALA A 354 -6.05 12.34 -3.23
CA ALA A 354 -7.00 12.99 -4.12
C ALA A 354 -7.08 12.17 -5.42
N VAL A 355 -8.29 12.02 -5.95
CA VAL A 355 -8.58 11.34 -7.21
C VAL A 355 -9.02 12.41 -8.20
N GLU A 356 -8.26 12.56 -9.28
CA GLU A 356 -8.49 13.55 -10.33
C GLU A 356 -9.05 12.86 -11.59
N ASP A 357 -9.55 13.64 -12.56
CA ASP A 357 -10.23 13.11 -13.74
C ASP A 357 -9.33 12.23 -14.63
N ASP A 358 -8.00 12.39 -14.52
CA ASP A 358 -7.01 11.60 -15.24
C ASP A 358 -6.48 10.40 -14.44
N THR A 359 -6.96 10.18 -13.22
CA THR A 359 -6.60 8.99 -12.42
C THR A 359 -7.15 7.73 -13.10
N VAL A 360 -6.26 6.81 -13.45
CA VAL A 360 -6.66 5.51 -14.01
C VAL A 360 -7.10 4.59 -12.88
N ILE A 361 -8.35 4.12 -12.90
CA ILE A 361 -8.90 3.23 -11.87
C ILE A 361 -9.25 1.89 -12.52
N THR A 362 -8.71 0.80 -11.98
CA THR A 362 -8.98 -0.54 -12.46
C THR A 362 -9.49 -1.46 -11.36
N LEU A 363 -10.48 -2.29 -11.69
CA LEU A 363 -10.96 -3.39 -10.85
C LEU A 363 -10.82 -4.68 -11.64
N ALA A 364 -10.08 -5.66 -11.11
CA ALA A 364 -9.77 -6.91 -11.83
C ALA A 364 -9.23 -6.66 -13.25
N ARG A 365 -8.39 -5.62 -13.43
CA ARG A 365 -7.76 -5.19 -14.70
C ARG A 365 -8.71 -4.59 -15.74
N HIS A 366 -9.92 -4.20 -15.35
CA HIS A 366 -10.84 -3.46 -16.22
C HIS A 366 -10.99 -2.04 -15.69
N ASP A 367 -11.05 -1.06 -16.59
CA ASP A 367 -11.27 0.34 -16.23
C ASP A 367 -12.66 0.49 -15.60
N VAL A 368 -12.71 1.16 -14.44
CA VAL A 368 -13.92 1.41 -13.66
C VAL A 368 -13.91 2.84 -13.14
N PHE A 369 -15.03 3.29 -12.56
CA PHE A 369 -15.10 4.56 -11.85
C PHE A 369 -14.76 4.39 -10.37
N LEU A 370 -14.40 5.49 -9.71
CA LEU A 370 -14.19 5.48 -8.26
C LEU A 370 -15.42 5.00 -7.48
N SER A 371 -16.62 5.27 -8.02
CA SER A 371 -17.91 4.81 -7.47
C SER A 371 -18.12 3.29 -7.51
N ASP A 372 -17.33 2.57 -8.30
CA ASP A 372 -17.41 1.12 -8.42
C ASP A 372 -16.53 0.41 -7.37
N LEU A 373 -15.75 1.17 -6.58
CA LEU A 373 -14.93 0.65 -5.50
C LEU A 373 -15.70 0.66 -4.17
N GLU A 374 -15.37 -0.28 -3.30
CA GLU A 374 -16.05 -0.48 -2.02
C GLU A 374 -15.05 -0.49 -0.85
N LEU A 375 -15.52 -0.07 0.33
CA LEU A 375 -14.73 -0.14 1.55
C LEU A 375 -14.31 -1.60 1.84
N GLY A 376 -13.08 -1.78 2.28
CA GLY A 376 -12.50 -3.11 2.57
C GLY A 376 -11.84 -3.79 1.37
N GLN A 377 -12.09 -3.35 0.14
CA GLN A 377 -11.39 -3.86 -1.04
C GLN A 377 -9.89 -3.61 -0.92
N LYS A 378 -9.08 -4.57 -1.39
CA LYS A 378 -7.63 -4.39 -1.46
C LYS A 378 -7.30 -3.51 -2.65
N VAL A 379 -6.37 -2.59 -2.43
CA VAL A 379 -5.99 -1.61 -3.44
C VAL A 379 -4.49 -1.35 -3.40
N GLU A 380 -3.94 -1.07 -4.58
CA GLU A 380 -2.62 -0.49 -4.77
C GLU A 380 -2.78 0.84 -5.49
N VAL A 381 -2.30 1.91 -4.88
CA VAL A 381 -2.39 3.27 -5.40
C VAL A 381 -0.99 3.76 -5.74
N GLN A 382 -0.82 4.26 -6.95
CA GLN A 382 0.36 5.01 -7.36
C GLN A 382 -0.03 6.47 -7.56
N GLY A 383 0.90 7.37 -7.28
CA GLY A 383 0.65 8.78 -7.40
C GLY A 383 1.89 9.64 -7.19
N TYR A 384 1.66 10.92 -6.98
CA TYR A 384 2.70 11.88 -6.65
C TYR A 384 2.31 12.73 -5.44
N ARG A 385 3.34 13.20 -4.75
CA ARG A 385 3.26 14.19 -3.70
C ARG A 385 3.74 15.54 -4.23
N THR A 386 2.92 16.56 -4.05
CA THR A 386 3.25 17.96 -4.31
C THR A 386 2.93 18.75 -3.04
N GLY A 387 3.96 19.14 -2.29
CA GLY A 387 3.79 19.67 -0.93
C GLY A 387 3.16 18.64 0.00
N ASP A 388 2.05 19.00 0.64
CA ASP A 388 1.26 18.12 1.51
C ASP A 388 0.15 17.35 0.76
N ARG A 389 -0.09 17.65 -0.52
CA ARG A 389 -1.14 17.01 -1.33
C ARG A 389 -0.61 15.74 -1.99
N LEU A 390 -1.36 14.65 -1.83
CA LEU A 390 -1.16 13.38 -2.54
C LEU A 390 -2.22 13.26 -3.63
N VAL A 391 -1.80 13.02 -4.87
CA VAL A 391 -2.70 12.81 -6.01
C VAL A 391 -2.45 11.43 -6.59
N ALA A 392 -3.51 10.65 -6.78
CA ALA A 392 -3.44 9.34 -7.40
C ALA A 392 -3.33 9.48 -8.92
N THR A 393 -2.41 8.73 -9.52
CA THR A 393 -2.34 8.55 -10.98
C THR A 393 -2.93 7.21 -11.40
N GLU A 394 -2.82 6.20 -10.54
CA GLU A 394 -3.34 4.86 -10.79
C GLU A 394 -3.88 4.25 -9.50
N ILE A 395 -5.06 3.64 -9.56
CA ILE A 395 -5.71 2.91 -8.48
C ILE A 395 -6.06 1.52 -9.02
N ALA A 396 -5.37 0.50 -8.54
CA ALA A 396 -5.61 -0.89 -8.90
C ALA A 396 -6.28 -1.63 -7.74
N ALA A 397 -7.56 -1.93 -7.89
CA ALA A 397 -8.38 -2.64 -6.91
C ALA A 397 -8.53 -4.13 -7.26
N GLU A 398 -8.53 -4.95 -6.21
CA GLU A 398 -8.88 -6.37 -6.27
C GLU A 398 -10.36 -6.56 -5.87
N PRO A 399 -11.09 -7.47 -6.54
CA PRO A 399 -12.47 -7.77 -6.17
C PRO A 399 -12.53 -8.31 -4.74
N GLU A 400 -13.57 -7.92 -4.01
CA GLU A 400 -13.78 -8.38 -2.63
C GLU A 400 -13.89 -9.91 -2.60
N GLN A 401 -13.12 -10.52 -1.69
CA GLN A 401 -13.17 -11.96 -1.46
C GLN A 401 -14.21 -12.24 -0.38
N GLN A 402 -15.23 -13.03 -0.73
CA GLN A 402 -16.24 -13.53 0.19
C GLN A 402 -16.02 -15.01 0.47
N GLU A 403 -16.36 -15.44 1.69
CA GLU A 403 -16.38 -16.85 2.07
C GLU A 403 -17.81 -17.28 2.43
N VAL A 404 -18.34 -18.24 1.69
CA VAL A 404 -19.72 -18.72 1.85
C VAL A 404 -19.71 -20.20 2.19
N ALA A 405 -20.33 -20.55 3.32
CA ALA A 405 -20.51 -21.93 3.74
C ALA A 405 -21.97 -22.37 3.53
N GLY A 406 -22.16 -23.55 2.95
CA GLY A 406 -23.48 -24.09 2.69
C GLY A 406 -23.46 -25.52 2.20
N ARG A 407 -24.60 -25.97 1.68
CA ARG A 407 -24.79 -27.32 1.13
C ARG A 407 -24.98 -27.23 -0.38
N VAL A 408 -24.31 -28.09 -1.14
CA VAL A 408 -24.42 -28.13 -2.60
C VAL A 408 -25.85 -28.51 -2.99
N THR A 409 -26.42 -27.77 -3.94
CA THR A 409 -27.78 -27.99 -4.46
C THR A 409 -27.78 -28.39 -5.93
N ALA A 410 -26.86 -27.83 -6.73
CA ALA A 410 -26.70 -28.16 -8.12
C ALA A 410 -25.26 -27.96 -8.57
N ILE A 411 -24.86 -28.75 -9.56
CA ILE A 411 -23.56 -28.67 -10.23
C ILE A 411 -23.85 -28.67 -11.73
N VAL A 412 -23.31 -27.68 -12.44
CA VAL A 412 -23.43 -27.56 -13.89
C VAL A 412 -22.05 -27.76 -14.47
N THR A 413 -21.87 -28.81 -15.28
CA THR A 413 -20.61 -29.13 -15.96
C THR A 413 -20.69 -28.95 -17.48
N ASN A 414 -21.90 -28.91 -18.05
CA ASN A 414 -22.13 -28.68 -19.47
C ASN A 414 -22.27 -27.17 -19.75
N GLY A 415 -21.27 -26.58 -20.39
CA GLY A 415 -21.26 -25.15 -20.74
C GLY A 415 -20.48 -24.29 -19.74
N ARG A 416 -21.11 -23.29 -19.13
CA ARG A 416 -20.48 -22.47 -18.08
C ARG A 416 -20.51 -23.23 -16.76
N THR A 417 -19.39 -23.86 -16.41
CA THR A 417 -19.18 -24.61 -15.18
C THR A 417 -19.56 -23.78 -13.95
N ALA A 418 -20.48 -24.30 -13.14
CA ALA A 418 -21.01 -23.58 -11.99
C ALA A 418 -21.36 -24.51 -10.82
N LEU A 419 -21.16 -23.99 -9.60
CA LEU A 419 -21.50 -24.63 -8.34
C LEU A 419 -22.57 -23.80 -7.62
N SER A 420 -23.73 -24.39 -7.37
CA SER A 420 -24.81 -23.76 -6.62
C SER A 420 -24.96 -24.37 -5.24
N LEU A 421 -25.05 -23.53 -4.21
CA LEU A 421 -25.21 -23.94 -2.81
C LEU A 421 -26.31 -23.13 -2.12
N VAL A 422 -26.81 -23.67 -1.01
CA VAL A 422 -27.71 -22.98 -0.09
C VAL A 422 -27.03 -22.85 1.28
N ASP A 423 -27.01 -21.63 1.84
CA ASP A 423 -26.46 -21.41 3.18
C ASP A 423 -27.46 -21.85 4.28
N LYS A 424 -27.06 -21.73 5.56
CA LYS A 424 -27.92 -22.07 6.71
C LYS A 424 -29.17 -21.19 6.84
N LYS A 425 -29.20 -20.02 6.20
CA LYS A 425 -30.35 -19.09 6.20
C LYS A 425 -31.31 -19.36 5.03
N GLY A 426 -30.98 -20.29 4.13
CA GLY A 426 -31.76 -20.57 2.93
C GLY A 426 -31.39 -19.71 1.72
N THR A 427 -30.37 -18.87 1.81
CA THR A 427 -29.90 -18.02 0.71
C THR A 427 -29.18 -18.89 -0.32
N ARG A 428 -29.54 -18.73 -1.59
CA ARG A 428 -28.91 -19.47 -2.70
C ARG A 428 -27.78 -18.66 -3.30
N TYR A 429 -26.64 -19.31 -3.50
CA TYR A 429 -25.48 -18.75 -4.17
C TYR A 429 -25.14 -19.63 -5.37
N THR A 430 -24.63 -19.02 -6.44
CA THR A 430 -24.07 -19.72 -7.59
C THR A 430 -22.73 -19.09 -7.94
N PHE A 431 -21.70 -19.92 -7.96
CA PHE A 431 -20.34 -19.49 -8.29
C PHE A 431 -19.92 -20.12 -9.61
N ARG A 432 -19.29 -19.31 -10.46
CA ARG A 432 -18.57 -19.83 -11.63
C ARG A 432 -17.34 -20.59 -11.14
N VAL A 433 -17.11 -21.77 -11.70
CA VAL A 433 -15.93 -22.59 -11.40
C VAL A 433 -15.06 -22.61 -12.65
N THR A 434 -13.75 -22.38 -12.50
CA THR A 434 -12.79 -22.36 -13.62
C THR A 434 -11.67 -23.38 -13.38
N ASP A 435 -10.77 -23.52 -14.35
CA ASP A 435 -9.56 -24.35 -14.24
C ASP A 435 -8.60 -23.86 -13.13
N ARG A 436 -8.77 -22.63 -12.66
CA ARG A 436 -8.01 -22.05 -11.55
C ARG A 436 -8.61 -22.34 -10.18
N THR A 437 -9.86 -22.77 -10.11
CA THR A 437 -10.54 -23.07 -8.85
C THR A 437 -9.90 -24.31 -8.20
N ARG A 438 -9.38 -24.16 -6.97
CA ARG A 438 -8.86 -25.31 -6.21
C ARG A 438 -9.99 -25.99 -5.46
N ILE A 439 -10.28 -27.24 -5.81
CA ILE A 439 -11.35 -28.03 -5.19
C ILE A 439 -10.72 -29.16 -4.36
N ARG A 440 -11.21 -29.35 -3.15
CA ARG A 440 -10.87 -30.49 -2.30
C ARG A 440 -12.15 -31.17 -1.82
N LEU A 441 -12.13 -32.49 -1.77
CA LEU A 441 -13.20 -33.32 -1.21
C LEU A 441 -12.62 -34.21 -0.12
N ASN A 442 -13.17 -34.15 1.10
CA ASN A 442 -12.68 -34.90 2.26
C ASN A 442 -11.16 -34.73 2.47
N SER A 443 -10.69 -33.48 2.34
CA SER A 443 -9.27 -33.09 2.40
C SER A 443 -8.38 -33.58 1.24
N GLY A 444 -8.84 -34.41 0.31
CA GLY A 444 -8.10 -34.78 -0.90
C GLY A 444 -8.30 -33.78 -2.05
N PRO A 445 -7.40 -33.68 -3.05
CA PRO A 445 -7.66 -32.92 -4.27
C PRO A 445 -8.82 -33.56 -5.04
N ALA A 446 -9.69 -32.72 -5.62
CA ALA A 446 -10.89 -33.15 -6.34
C ALA A 446 -11.18 -32.23 -7.53
N VAL A 447 -12.09 -32.65 -8.42
CA VAL A 447 -12.66 -31.83 -9.50
C VAL A 447 -14.13 -31.52 -9.24
N LEU A 448 -14.73 -30.65 -10.05
CA LEU A 448 -16.12 -30.24 -9.87
C LEU A 448 -17.09 -31.42 -10.00
N GLU A 449 -16.77 -32.36 -10.88
CA GLU A 449 -17.51 -33.58 -11.18
C GLU A 449 -17.55 -34.56 -9.99
N ASP A 450 -16.60 -34.47 -9.07
CA ASP A 450 -16.55 -35.34 -7.88
C ASP A 450 -17.57 -34.91 -6.82
N LEU A 451 -17.99 -33.65 -6.84
CA LEU A 451 -18.97 -33.10 -5.91
C LEU A 451 -20.37 -33.58 -6.24
N ARG A 452 -21.25 -33.61 -5.24
CA ARG A 452 -22.65 -34.04 -5.39
C ARG A 452 -23.59 -33.12 -4.63
N PRO A 453 -24.85 -32.97 -5.08
CA PRO A 453 -25.89 -32.37 -4.25
C PRO A 453 -25.93 -33.04 -2.87
N GLY A 454 -25.90 -32.24 -1.81
CA GLY A 454 -25.82 -32.71 -0.43
C GLY A 454 -24.45 -32.62 0.23
N ASP A 455 -23.36 -32.51 -0.54
CA ASP A 455 -22.02 -32.27 0.03
C ASP A 455 -22.01 -30.91 0.76
N GLU A 456 -21.30 -30.83 1.89
CA GLU A 456 -21.09 -29.58 2.62
C GLU A 456 -19.88 -28.87 2.06
N VAL A 457 -19.99 -27.57 1.76
CA VAL A 457 -18.96 -26.81 1.09
C VAL A 457 -18.68 -25.48 1.78
N ARG A 458 -17.41 -25.08 1.79
CA ARG A 458 -16.98 -23.71 2.05
C ARG A 458 -16.31 -23.17 0.80
N VAL A 459 -16.88 -22.11 0.22
CA VAL A 459 -16.43 -21.51 -1.02
C VAL A 459 -15.83 -20.14 -0.73
N GLN A 460 -14.56 -19.97 -1.08
CA GLN A 460 -13.93 -18.64 -1.18
C GLN A 460 -14.09 -18.16 -2.62
N ALA A 461 -14.73 -17.02 -2.82
CA ALA A 461 -15.06 -16.50 -4.14
C ALA A 461 -14.78 -15.00 -4.23
N ALA A 462 -14.49 -14.53 -5.45
CA ALA A 462 -14.37 -13.11 -5.76
C ALA A 462 -15.06 -12.83 -7.09
N ALA A 463 -15.81 -11.72 -7.19
CA ALA A 463 -16.55 -11.35 -8.40
C ALA A 463 -17.43 -12.48 -8.99
N GLY A 464 -18.03 -13.32 -8.13
CA GLY A 464 -18.87 -14.45 -8.53
C GLY A 464 -18.11 -15.69 -9.05
N GLU A 465 -16.77 -15.67 -9.07
CA GLU A 465 -15.93 -16.82 -9.40
C GLU A 465 -15.37 -17.49 -8.14
N ALA A 466 -15.46 -18.81 -8.05
CA ALA A 466 -14.89 -19.59 -6.97
C ALA A 466 -13.36 -19.67 -7.12
N LEU A 467 -12.63 -19.24 -6.09
CA LEU A 467 -11.17 -19.39 -6.00
C LEU A 467 -10.79 -20.72 -5.33
N ARG A 468 -11.53 -21.09 -4.28
CA ARG A 468 -11.31 -22.32 -3.52
C ARG A 468 -12.64 -22.91 -3.05
N VAL A 469 -12.78 -24.22 -3.17
CA VAL A 469 -13.93 -25.00 -2.68
C VAL A 469 -13.41 -26.11 -1.78
N GLU A 470 -13.69 -26.02 -0.49
CA GLU A 470 -13.44 -27.10 0.48
C GLU A 470 -14.75 -27.84 0.71
N ALA A 471 -14.84 -29.06 0.20
CA ALA A 471 -16.00 -29.92 0.32
C ALA A 471 -15.78 -31.07 1.31
N THR A 472 -16.80 -31.38 2.08
CA THR A 472 -16.88 -32.57 2.93
C THR A 472 -18.12 -33.33 2.54
N ARG A 473 -17.96 -34.61 2.20
CA ARG A 473 -19.08 -35.53 2.01
C ARG A 473 -19.42 -36.14 3.36
N PRO A 474 -20.55 -35.78 3.97
CA PRO A 474 -20.96 -36.41 5.21
C PRO A 474 -21.15 -37.90 4.98
N GLU A 475 -20.55 -38.74 5.83
CA GLU A 475 -20.85 -40.16 5.82
C GLU A 475 -22.31 -40.36 6.24
N PRO A 476 -23.07 -41.22 5.53
CA PRO A 476 -24.42 -41.56 5.97
C PRO A 476 -24.35 -42.27 7.32
N GLU A 477 -25.16 -41.80 8.28
CA GLU A 477 -25.29 -42.44 9.59
C GLU A 477 -25.99 -43.80 9.48
N GLU A 478 -25.62 -44.73 10.36
CA GLU A 478 -26.36 -45.97 10.56
C GLU A 478 -27.70 -45.68 11.22
N LYS A 479 -28.77 -46.30 10.72
CA LYS A 479 -30.12 -46.14 11.25
C LYS A 479 -30.81 -47.49 11.38
N ASP A 480 -31.53 -47.66 12.47
CA ASP A 480 -32.38 -48.83 12.65
C ASP A 480 -33.81 -48.55 12.18
N ILE A 481 -34.38 -49.49 11.43
CA ILE A 481 -35.69 -49.39 10.82
C ILE A 481 -36.45 -50.67 11.07
N ALA A 482 -37.59 -50.55 11.75
CA ALA A 482 -38.50 -51.66 11.99
C ALA A 482 -39.78 -51.49 11.16
N GLY A 483 -40.25 -52.57 10.55
CA GLY A 483 -41.55 -52.59 9.89
C GLY A 483 -41.87 -53.91 9.20
N THR A 484 -42.92 -53.89 8.38
CA THR A 484 -43.37 -55.07 7.65
C THR A 484 -42.74 -55.11 6.26
N ILE A 485 -42.18 -56.25 5.87
CA ILE A 485 -41.67 -56.48 4.51
C ILE A 485 -42.84 -56.43 3.53
N VAL A 486 -42.80 -55.50 2.58
CA VAL A 486 -43.84 -55.34 1.54
C VAL A 486 -43.36 -55.72 0.16
N THR A 487 -42.04 -55.68 -0.09
CA THR A 487 -41.46 -56.07 -1.38
C THR A 487 -40.11 -56.73 -1.16
N LEU A 488 -39.86 -57.80 -1.92
CA LEU A 488 -38.61 -58.54 -1.99
C LEU A 488 -38.26 -58.69 -3.47
N VAL A 489 -37.12 -58.13 -3.88
CA VAL A 489 -36.56 -58.33 -5.21
C VAL A 489 -35.35 -59.24 -5.08
N LEU A 490 -35.41 -60.40 -5.73
CA LEU A 490 -34.31 -61.36 -5.83
C LEU A 490 -33.68 -61.24 -7.24
N GLY A 491 -32.35 -61.29 -7.34
CA GLY A 491 -31.62 -61.21 -8.63
C GLY A 491 -30.38 -60.32 -8.58
N ASP A 492 -29.98 -59.76 -9.72
CA ASP A 492 -28.73 -59.00 -9.90
C ASP A 492 -28.62 -57.73 -9.03
N ASN A 493 -29.76 -57.16 -8.64
CA ASN A 493 -29.83 -56.02 -7.72
C ASN A 493 -30.85 -56.34 -6.61
N PRO A 494 -30.47 -57.19 -5.65
CA PRO A 494 -31.39 -57.62 -4.61
C PRO A 494 -31.76 -56.43 -3.71
N SER A 495 -33.05 -56.31 -3.40
CA SER A 495 -33.56 -55.22 -2.56
C SER A 495 -34.77 -55.64 -1.75
N LEU A 496 -34.98 -54.93 -0.64
CA LEU A 496 -36.08 -55.14 0.29
C LEU A 496 -36.79 -53.80 0.52
N SER A 497 -38.12 -53.81 0.46
CA SER A 497 -38.93 -52.69 0.90
C SER A 497 -39.66 -53.01 2.20
N VAL A 498 -39.55 -52.10 3.18
CA VAL A 498 -40.18 -52.20 4.49
C VAL A 498 -41.13 -51.04 4.70
N LYS A 499 -42.36 -51.35 5.10
CA LYS A 499 -43.37 -50.38 5.51
C LYS A 499 -43.30 -50.19 7.03
N THR A 500 -42.92 -49.00 7.47
CA THR A 500 -42.83 -48.65 8.89
C THR A 500 -44.22 -48.50 9.52
N ARG A 501 -44.27 -48.38 10.86
CA ARG A 501 -45.50 -48.07 11.60
C ARG A 501 -46.17 -46.75 11.18
N SER A 502 -45.40 -45.78 10.67
CA SER A 502 -45.94 -44.52 10.14
C SER A 502 -46.58 -44.69 8.75
N GLY A 503 -46.54 -45.89 8.17
CA GLY A 503 -47.09 -46.20 6.85
C GLY A 503 -46.15 -45.88 5.69
N GLN A 504 -44.98 -45.32 5.95
CA GLN A 504 -44.00 -44.97 4.93
C GLN A 504 -43.21 -46.21 4.49
N VAL A 505 -43.00 -46.33 3.17
CA VAL A 505 -42.26 -47.45 2.58
C VAL A 505 -40.85 -46.99 2.26
N TYR A 506 -39.86 -47.69 2.79
CA TYR A 506 -38.45 -47.48 2.49
C TYR A 506 -37.90 -48.69 1.75
N THR A 507 -37.04 -48.47 0.75
CA THR A 507 -36.41 -49.54 -0.02
C THR A 507 -34.91 -49.47 0.16
N TYR A 508 -34.30 -50.62 0.47
CA TYR A 508 -32.88 -50.75 0.70
C TYR A 508 -32.29 -51.82 -0.21
N ARG A 509 -31.12 -51.53 -0.77
CA ARG A 509 -30.31 -52.51 -1.48
C ARG A 509 -29.76 -53.51 -0.47
N VAL A 510 -29.79 -54.78 -0.85
CA VAL A 510 -29.13 -55.87 -0.14
C VAL A 510 -27.86 -56.20 -0.89
N THR A 511 -26.78 -56.45 -0.16
CA THR A 511 -25.45 -56.78 -0.71
C THR A 511 -24.96 -58.08 -0.10
N ASP A 512 -23.86 -58.63 -0.62
CA ASP A 512 -23.26 -59.85 -0.09
C ASP A 512 -22.76 -59.69 1.36
N ASP A 513 -22.48 -58.45 1.78
CA ASP A 513 -22.07 -58.12 3.15
C ASP A 513 -23.25 -57.95 4.11
N THR A 514 -24.50 -57.93 3.62
CA THR A 514 -25.68 -57.75 4.46
C THR A 514 -25.91 -58.98 5.34
N ARG A 515 -25.86 -58.80 6.66
CA ARG A 515 -26.14 -59.89 7.61
C ARG A 515 -27.63 -60.14 7.74
N ILE A 516 -28.12 -61.29 7.28
CA ILE A 516 -29.55 -61.63 7.32
C ILE A 516 -29.79 -62.72 8.36
N SER A 517 -30.80 -62.53 9.21
CA SER A 517 -31.28 -63.53 10.15
C SER A 517 -32.80 -63.70 10.08
N LEU A 518 -33.26 -64.93 10.28
CA LEU A 518 -34.65 -65.33 10.42
C LEU A 518 -34.80 -66.08 11.75
N ASP A 519 -35.69 -65.60 12.62
CA ASP A 519 -35.93 -66.18 13.95
C ASP A 519 -34.63 -66.37 14.77
N GLY A 520 -33.72 -65.40 14.65
CA GLY A 520 -32.43 -65.38 15.35
C GLY A 520 -31.33 -66.28 14.76
N ARG A 521 -31.58 -66.94 13.62
CA ARG A 521 -30.58 -67.78 12.91
C ARG A 521 -30.16 -67.15 11.60
N ALA A 522 -28.92 -67.37 11.17
CA ALA A 522 -28.43 -66.90 9.88
C ALA A 522 -29.31 -67.41 8.74
N ALA A 523 -29.68 -66.51 7.83
CA ALA A 523 -30.56 -66.77 6.71
C ALA A 523 -30.10 -66.02 5.46
N THR A 524 -30.77 -66.25 4.35
CA THR A 524 -30.56 -65.56 3.08
C THR A 524 -31.81 -64.78 2.69
N LEU A 525 -31.69 -63.81 1.78
CA LEU A 525 -32.80 -62.94 1.40
C LEU A 525 -34.01 -63.72 0.84
N ASP A 526 -33.75 -64.82 0.13
CA ASP A 526 -34.77 -65.72 -0.43
C ASP A 526 -35.53 -66.54 0.62
N ALA A 527 -35.04 -66.61 1.86
CA ALA A 527 -35.76 -67.23 2.97
C ALA A 527 -36.87 -66.32 3.53
N LEU A 528 -36.81 -65.02 3.27
CA LEU A 528 -37.77 -64.03 3.78
C LEU A 528 -39.06 -64.03 2.95
N ARG A 529 -40.17 -63.59 3.55
CA ARG A 529 -41.45 -63.43 2.85
C ARG A 529 -42.07 -62.06 3.12
N THR A 530 -42.85 -61.58 2.15
CA THR A 530 -43.69 -60.40 2.34
C THR A 530 -44.72 -60.64 3.44
N GLY A 531 -45.00 -59.63 4.24
CA GLY A 531 -45.89 -59.70 5.41
C GLY A 531 -45.17 -59.99 6.73
N TRP A 532 -43.90 -60.39 6.70
CA TRP A 532 -43.11 -60.61 7.92
C TRP A 532 -42.62 -59.29 8.52
N GLN A 533 -42.47 -59.26 9.84
CA GLN A 533 -41.81 -58.14 10.51
C GLN A 533 -40.29 -58.26 10.34
N ALA A 534 -39.63 -57.15 10.08
CA ALA A 534 -38.19 -57.07 9.98
C ALA A 534 -37.64 -55.81 10.64
N GLU A 535 -36.48 -55.96 11.26
CA GLU A 535 -35.64 -54.89 11.76
C GLU A 535 -34.37 -54.82 10.92
N LEU A 536 -34.04 -53.64 10.42
CA LEU A 536 -32.89 -53.39 9.56
C LEU A 536 -31.98 -52.35 10.20
N THR A 537 -30.67 -52.60 10.20
CA THR A 537 -29.68 -51.53 10.32
C THR A 537 -29.25 -51.14 8.92
N VAL A 538 -29.41 -49.87 8.55
CA VAL A 538 -29.12 -49.36 7.20
C VAL A 538 -28.08 -48.24 7.26
N LYS A 539 -27.22 -48.16 6.23
CA LYS A 539 -26.29 -47.03 6.03
C LYS A 539 -26.51 -46.48 4.63
N GLY A 540 -27.10 -45.30 4.53
CA GLY A 540 -27.52 -44.71 3.25
C GLY A 540 -28.70 -45.48 2.64
N ASP A 541 -28.50 -46.06 1.46
CA ASP A 541 -29.49 -46.87 0.72
C ASP A 541 -29.25 -48.38 0.86
N THR A 542 -28.24 -48.79 1.65
CA THR A 542 -27.80 -50.18 1.78
C THR A 542 -28.17 -50.73 3.16
N ALA A 543 -28.75 -51.92 3.19
CA ALA A 543 -28.99 -52.65 4.43
C ALA A 543 -27.68 -53.32 4.90
N LEU A 544 -27.24 -53.01 6.12
CA LEU A 544 -26.12 -53.68 6.78
C LEU A 544 -26.58 -54.97 7.49
N SER A 545 -27.79 -54.96 8.04
CA SER A 545 -28.41 -56.13 8.66
C SER A 545 -29.91 -56.18 8.37
N ILE A 546 -30.47 -57.39 8.35
CA ILE A 546 -31.91 -57.66 8.25
C ILE A 546 -32.24 -58.79 9.22
N ALA A 547 -33.01 -58.51 10.26
CA ALA A 547 -33.53 -59.51 11.20
C ALA A 547 -35.04 -59.64 11.01
N ALA A 548 -35.50 -60.75 10.42
CA ALA A 548 -36.91 -61.03 10.22
C ALA A 548 -37.43 -62.05 11.23
N VAL A 549 -38.71 -61.94 11.56
CA VAL A 549 -39.39 -62.87 12.47
C VAL A 549 -40.59 -63.49 11.76
N THR A 550 -40.70 -64.82 11.84
CA THR A 550 -41.84 -65.56 11.35
C THR A 550 -43.08 -65.18 12.17
N PRO A 551 -44.19 -64.76 11.53
CA PRO A 551 -45.41 -64.44 12.28
C PRO A 551 -45.93 -65.69 13.00
N GLU A 552 -46.29 -65.55 14.28
CA GLU A 552 -46.95 -66.63 15.02
C GLU A 552 -48.31 -66.97 14.36
N PRO A 553 -48.68 -68.26 14.28
CA PRO A 553 -50.00 -68.63 13.77
C PRO A 553 -51.08 -68.11 14.72
N ALA A 554 -52.02 -67.33 14.19
CA ALA A 554 -53.11 -66.76 14.98
C ALA A 554 -53.89 -67.87 15.71
N GLU A 555 -54.06 -67.69 17.02
CA GLU A 555 -54.97 -68.48 17.83
C GLU A 555 -56.36 -67.84 17.79
N THR A 556 -57.38 -68.66 17.65
CA THR A 556 -58.78 -68.21 17.65
C THR A 556 -59.54 -69.01 18.68
N GLU A 557 -60.34 -68.32 19.50
CA GLU A 557 -61.30 -68.96 20.39
C GLU A 557 -62.69 -68.86 19.77
N LEU A 558 -63.46 -69.95 19.85
CA LEU A 558 -64.85 -69.96 19.39
C LEU A 558 -65.72 -70.67 20.42
N THR A 559 -66.76 -70.00 20.88
CA THR A 559 -67.78 -70.59 21.75
C THR A 559 -69.04 -70.89 20.96
N GLY A 560 -69.69 -72.01 21.27
CA GLY A 560 -71.03 -72.29 20.78
C GLY A 560 -71.51 -73.67 21.17
N THR A 561 -72.63 -74.08 20.58
CA THR A 561 -73.25 -75.36 20.88
C THR A 561 -72.67 -76.45 19.98
N LEU A 562 -72.20 -77.55 20.57
CA LEU A 562 -71.68 -78.69 19.82
C LEU A 562 -72.81 -79.40 19.07
N VAL A 563 -72.82 -79.34 17.74
CA VAL A 563 -73.90 -79.91 16.90
C VAL A 563 -73.48 -81.19 16.17
N GLN A 564 -72.17 -81.46 16.04
CA GLN A 564 -71.68 -82.68 15.40
C GLN A 564 -70.32 -83.10 15.94
N LEU A 565 -70.11 -84.41 16.06
CA LEU A 565 -68.83 -85.06 16.32
C LEU A 565 -68.61 -86.20 15.31
N LYS A 566 -67.47 -86.20 14.62
CA LYS A 566 -67.04 -87.29 13.73
C LYS A 566 -65.76 -87.92 14.27
N PHE A 567 -65.82 -89.20 14.59
CA PHE A 567 -64.66 -89.98 15.06
C PHE A 567 -63.99 -90.72 13.89
N GLY A 568 -62.66 -90.64 13.77
CA GLY A 568 -61.87 -91.28 12.70
C GLY A 568 -60.44 -90.73 12.59
N SER A 569 -59.70 -91.14 11.57
CA SER A 569 -58.30 -90.74 11.30
C SER A 569 -58.10 -89.22 11.07
N ALA A 570 -59.20 -88.49 10.86
CA ALA A 570 -59.25 -87.04 10.83
C ALA A 570 -60.51 -86.57 11.58
N GLY A 571 -60.54 -86.77 12.91
CA GLY A 571 -61.67 -86.36 13.73
C GLY A 571 -62.03 -84.89 13.50
N SER A 572 -63.32 -84.60 13.38
CA SER A 572 -63.84 -83.24 13.24
C SER A 572 -65.03 -83.02 14.16
N LEU A 573 -65.25 -81.77 14.52
CA LEU A 573 -66.41 -81.35 15.29
C LEU A 573 -67.05 -80.13 14.63
N ALA A 574 -68.36 -79.98 14.76
CA ALA A 574 -69.06 -78.80 14.29
C ALA A 574 -69.76 -78.11 15.46
N VAL A 575 -69.63 -76.79 15.50
CA VAL A 575 -70.22 -75.92 16.52
C VAL A 575 -71.14 -74.92 15.82
N GLU A 576 -72.29 -74.68 16.42
CA GLU A 576 -73.25 -73.65 16.03
C GLU A 576 -73.12 -72.47 17.00
N ASP A 577 -72.82 -71.28 16.46
CA ASP A 577 -72.71 -70.05 17.25
C ASP A 577 -74.09 -69.47 17.63
N GLU A 578 -74.11 -68.41 18.45
CA GLU A 578 -75.34 -67.73 18.88
C GLU A 578 -76.20 -67.18 17.73
N ASN A 579 -75.61 -67.02 16.53
CA ASN A 579 -76.30 -66.55 15.33
C ASN A 579 -76.81 -67.70 14.44
N GLY A 580 -76.72 -68.95 14.91
CA GLY A 580 -77.14 -70.14 14.17
C GLY A 580 -76.17 -70.55 13.06
N ARG A 581 -74.97 -69.97 13.00
CA ARG A 581 -73.98 -70.30 11.97
C ARG A 581 -73.19 -71.52 12.41
N ARG A 582 -73.24 -72.57 11.57
CA ARG A 582 -72.49 -73.81 11.76
C ARG A 582 -71.10 -73.73 11.16
N SER A 583 -70.09 -74.08 11.96
CA SER A 583 -68.70 -74.14 11.54
C SER A 583 -68.09 -75.48 11.94
N GLU A 584 -67.48 -76.18 10.97
CA GLU A 584 -66.81 -77.47 11.18
C GLU A 584 -65.29 -77.26 11.28
N TYR A 585 -64.68 -77.85 12.30
CA TYR A 585 -63.25 -77.75 12.57
C TYR A 585 -62.61 -79.13 12.66
N ARG A 586 -61.39 -79.24 12.16
CA ARG A 586 -60.55 -80.42 12.37
C ARG A 586 -60.08 -80.44 13.82
N VAL A 587 -60.11 -81.61 14.45
CA VAL A 587 -59.57 -81.82 15.79
C VAL A 587 -58.11 -82.26 15.66
N ALA A 588 -57.21 -81.60 16.40
CA ALA A 588 -55.80 -81.96 16.44
C ALA A 588 -55.61 -83.33 17.11
N ASN A 589 -54.58 -84.08 16.68
CA ASN A 589 -54.31 -85.44 17.18
C ASN A 589 -54.07 -85.50 18.70
N ASN A 590 -53.67 -84.39 19.32
CA ASN A 590 -53.35 -84.23 20.73
C ASN A 590 -54.28 -83.21 21.42
N VAL A 591 -55.53 -83.12 20.99
CA VAL A 591 -56.50 -82.21 21.59
C VAL A 591 -56.66 -82.46 23.09
N ARG A 592 -56.66 -81.39 23.89
CA ARG A 592 -57.02 -81.45 25.31
C ARG A 592 -58.52 -81.20 25.45
N VAL A 593 -59.20 -82.02 26.24
CA VAL A 593 -60.62 -81.82 26.54
C VAL A 593 -60.78 -81.56 28.02
N ARG A 594 -61.50 -80.50 28.38
CA ARG A 594 -61.92 -80.20 29.74
C ARG A 594 -63.43 -80.22 29.82
N LEU A 595 -63.95 -80.94 30.81
CA LEU A 595 -65.38 -81.00 31.13
C LEU A 595 -65.57 -80.44 32.53
N ASP A 596 -66.37 -79.38 32.66
CA ASP A 596 -66.63 -78.68 33.93
C ASP A 596 -65.34 -78.37 34.73
N GLY A 597 -64.29 -77.95 34.00
CA GLY A 597 -62.98 -77.60 34.55
C GLY A 597 -62.06 -78.77 34.92
N LYS A 598 -62.44 -80.03 34.67
CA LYS A 598 -61.58 -81.23 34.88
C LYS A 598 -61.12 -81.85 33.56
N GLU A 599 -59.99 -82.56 33.57
CA GLU A 599 -59.55 -83.31 32.39
C GLU A 599 -60.59 -84.35 31.98
N GLY A 600 -60.94 -84.34 30.69
CA GLY A 600 -61.89 -85.23 30.07
C GLY A 600 -61.36 -85.77 28.74
N THR A 601 -62.23 -86.48 28.02
CA THR A 601 -61.90 -87.09 26.72
C THR A 601 -62.96 -86.72 25.69
N LEU A 602 -62.60 -86.77 24.40
CA LEU A 602 -63.53 -86.51 23.29
C LEU A 602 -64.80 -87.39 23.34
N TRP A 603 -64.72 -88.58 23.92
CA TRP A 603 -65.84 -89.52 24.06
C TRP A 603 -66.91 -89.07 25.06
N GLN A 604 -66.58 -88.12 25.92
CA GLN A 604 -67.49 -87.59 26.93
C GLN A 604 -68.21 -86.33 26.44
N LEU A 605 -67.87 -85.82 25.25
CA LEU A 605 -68.60 -84.73 24.62
C LEU A 605 -69.90 -85.25 24.00
N ALA A 606 -70.99 -84.52 24.22
CA ALA A 606 -72.30 -84.82 23.69
C ALA A 606 -72.82 -83.67 22.82
N ILE A 607 -73.59 -84.02 21.79
CA ILE A 607 -74.31 -83.03 20.98
C ILE A 607 -75.25 -82.25 21.90
N GLY A 608 -75.20 -80.92 21.83
CA GLY A 608 -75.97 -80.00 22.67
C GLY A 608 -75.15 -79.31 23.78
N MET A 609 -73.94 -79.78 24.09
CA MET A 609 -73.07 -79.14 25.07
C MET A 609 -72.60 -77.76 24.60
N GLN A 610 -72.45 -76.82 25.52
CA GLN A 610 -71.71 -75.59 25.26
C GLN A 610 -70.22 -75.91 25.25
N VAL A 611 -69.55 -75.55 24.17
CA VAL A 611 -68.11 -75.77 23.99
C VAL A 611 -67.41 -74.48 23.64
N LYS A 612 -66.25 -74.27 24.22
CA LYS A 612 -65.25 -73.28 23.84
C LYS A 612 -64.08 -74.01 23.19
N LEU A 613 -63.85 -73.73 21.91
CA LEU A 613 -62.77 -74.28 21.11
C LEU A 613 -61.60 -73.32 21.09
N HIS A 614 -60.40 -73.83 21.33
CA HIS A 614 -59.16 -73.13 21.04
C HIS A 614 -58.56 -73.70 19.76
N ILE A 615 -58.44 -72.85 18.75
CA ILE A 615 -58.07 -73.21 17.38
C ILE A 615 -56.72 -72.58 17.07
N ARG A 616 -55.76 -73.39 16.61
CA ARG A 616 -54.45 -72.91 16.13
C ARG A 616 -54.21 -73.51 14.74
N ALA A 617 -53.85 -72.65 13.78
CA ALA A 617 -53.65 -73.05 12.37
C ALA A 617 -54.82 -73.86 11.77
N GLY A 618 -56.06 -73.52 12.14
CA GLY A 618 -57.28 -74.16 11.63
C GLY A 618 -57.64 -75.52 12.25
N ALA A 619 -56.91 -75.98 13.29
CA ALA A 619 -57.23 -77.18 14.04
C ALA A 619 -57.50 -76.86 15.52
N VAL A 620 -58.51 -77.52 16.09
CA VAL A 620 -58.85 -77.43 17.51
C VAL A 620 -57.83 -78.22 18.32
N TYR A 621 -57.10 -77.54 19.19
CA TYR A 621 -56.11 -78.19 20.07
C TYR A 621 -56.56 -78.24 21.53
N GLU A 622 -57.59 -77.49 21.92
CA GLU A 622 -58.21 -77.56 23.23
C GLU A 622 -59.72 -77.31 23.13
N ILE A 623 -60.50 -78.08 23.87
CA ILE A 623 -61.96 -78.00 23.95
C ILE A 623 -62.31 -77.90 25.43
N GLU A 624 -62.96 -76.82 25.83
CA GLU A 624 -63.59 -76.69 27.14
C GLU A 624 -65.09 -76.86 26.94
N ALA A 625 -65.70 -77.76 27.69
CA ALA A 625 -67.11 -78.09 27.58
C ALA A 625 -67.78 -78.01 28.95
N GLU A 626 -68.98 -77.45 28.97
CA GLU A 626 -69.84 -77.37 30.15
C GLU A 626 -71.09 -78.22 29.91
N ASN A 627 -71.47 -79.02 30.90
CA ASN A 627 -72.53 -80.02 30.81
C ASN A 627 -73.92 -79.48 31.14
#